data_AF-A0A964GL91-F1
#
_entry.id   AF-A0A964GL91-F1
#
_cell.length_a   1.000
_cell.length_b   1.000
_cell.length_c   1.000
_cell.angle_alpha   90.00
_cell.angle_beta   90.00
_cell.angle_gamma   90.00
#
_symmetry.space_group_name_H-M   'P 1'
#
loop_
_entity.id
_entity.type
_entity.pdbx_description
1 polymer ?
#
loop_
_entity_poly.entity_id
_entity_poly.type
_entity_poly.pdbx_seq_one_letter_code
_entity_poly.pdbx_strand_id
1 'polypeptide(L)'
;MSISARRLLDLSVTLDNNPYTDPPPLLPKIDYMDHQQGWPEMAAMFPGLRKEDLPGDESWAAERLQITTHSGTHMDAPWHYASTTDGGKPAFGIDEVPLEWCLQPGVKLDMRHLPDGHVVSAAEVEAELARIGHELQPLDIVLVNTRAGSLFGQPGYLEAGVGMGREATLYLLERGVRVVGTDAWSWDAPFKYTRERFIASGDASIIWEGHKAGRDIGYGQMEKLANLEKLPPFGFLVSCFPYKIRRASAGFVRAVAIFT
;
A
#
# COMPACT_ATOMS: atom_id res chain seq x y z
N MET A 1 -32.24 17.67 3.50
CA MET A 1 -31.28 17.71 2.38
C MET A 1 -30.80 16.29 2.16
N SER A 2 -31.17 15.66 1.04
CA SER A 2 -30.64 14.33 0.69
C SER A 2 -29.19 14.53 0.28
N ILE A 3 -28.26 14.24 1.18
CA ILE A 3 -26.86 14.05 0.78
C ILE A 3 -26.91 12.91 -0.24
N SER A 4 -26.48 13.15 -1.48
CA SER A 4 -26.25 12.05 -2.42
C SER A 4 -25.27 11.11 -1.71
N ALA A 5 -25.77 9.95 -1.27
CA ALA A 5 -24.99 9.04 -0.45
C ALA A 5 -23.92 8.42 -1.34
N ARG A 6 -22.73 9.03 -1.34
CA ARG A 6 -21.55 8.46 -2.00
C ARG A 6 -21.35 7.05 -1.47
N ARG A 7 -21.18 6.08 -2.37
CA ARG A 7 -20.77 4.73 -1.97
C ARG A 7 -19.26 4.76 -1.77
N LEU A 8 -18.81 4.27 -0.63
CA LEU A 8 -17.40 4.13 -0.28
C LEU A 8 -17.04 2.65 -0.24
N LEU A 9 -15.91 2.28 -0.84
CA LEU A 9 -15.34 0.96 -0.71
C LEU A 9 -13.95 1.10 -0.07
N ASP A 10 -13.77 0.46 1.07
CA ASP A 10 -12.49 0.41 1.74
C ASP A 10 -11.53 -0.51 0.99
N LEU A 11 -10.38 0.04 0.61
CA LEU A 11 -9.33 -0.68 -0.10
C LEU A 11 -8.16 -1.02 0.83
N SER A 12 -8.31 -0.81 2.13
CA SER A 12 -7.24 -1.05 3.10
C SER A 12 -7.43 -2.37 3.84
N VAL A 13 -6.33 -3.01 4.16
CA VAL A 13 -6.31 -4.15 5.08
C VAL A 13 -6.41 -3.67 6.52
N THR A 14 -6.86 -4.57 7.41
CA THR A 14 -6.80 -4.32 8.85
C THR A 14 -5.39 -4.62 9.35
N LEU A 15 -4.82 -3.71 10.14
CA LEU A 15 -3.57 -3.94 10.84
C LEU A 15 -3.88 -4.70 12.14
N ASP A 16 -3.30 -5.87 12.31
CA ASP A 16 -3.44 -6.74 13.49
C ASP A 16 -2.14 -7.52 13.73
N ASN A 17 -2.16 -8.50 14.65
CA ASN A 17 -1.02 -9.36 14.97
C ASN A 17 -0.95 -10.64 14.11
N ASN A 18 -1.59 -10.67 12.93
CA ASN A 18 -1.64 -11.86 12.11
C ASN A 18 -0.25 -12.25 11.57
N PRO A 19 0.21 -13.50 11.76
CA PRO A 19 1.57 -13.91 11.40
C PRO A 19 1.80 -14.13 9.90
N TYR A 20 0.77 -13.95 9.06
CA TYR A 20 0.82 -14.23 7.63
C TYR A 20 0.82 -12.97 6.75
N THR A 21 0.74 -11.77 7.32
CA THR A 21 0.67 -10.51 6.56
C THR A 21 2.04 -10.00 6.13
N ASP A 22 3.10 -10.41 6.83
CA ASP A 22 4.47 -9.95 6.64
C ASP A 22 5.49 -11.05 6.98
N PRO A 23 6.72 -10.99 6.45
CA PRO A 23 7.82 -11.85 6.90
C PRO A 23 8.08 -11.67 8.40
N PRO A 24 8.56 -12.70 9.13
CA PRO A 24 8.69 -12.64 10.58
C PRO A 24 9.43 -11.42 11.16
N PRO A 25 10.53 -10.91 10.57
CA PRO A 25 11.21 -9.73 11.09
C PRO A 25 10.44 -8.41 10.91
N LEU A 26 9.41 -8.40 10.07
CA LEU A 26 8.62 -7.22 9.69
C LEU A 26 7.18 -7.28 10.18
N LEU A 27 6.81 -8.33 10.92
CA LEU A 27 5.48 -8.49 11.47
C LEU A 27 5.13 -7.31 12.39
N PRO A 28 3.93 -6.71 12.22
CA PRO A 28 3.43 -5.74 13.17
C PRO A 28 3.18 -6.42 14.52
N LYS A 29 3.45 -5.68 15.60
CA LYS A 29 3.07 -6.07 16.96
C LYS A 29 2.24 -4.97 17.60
N ILE A 30 1.06 -5.33 18.07
CA ILE A 30 0.10 -4.48 18.75
C ILE A 30 -0.16 -5.07 20.14
N ASP A 31 0.20 -4.31 21.17
CA ASP A 31 -0.18 -4.59 22.55
C ASP A 31 -1.45 -3.79 22.86
N TYR A 32 -2.57 -4.48 23.06
CA TYR A 32 -3.88 -3.88 23.36
C TYR A 32 -4.05 -3.66 24.86
N MET A 33 -4.54 -2.48 25.22
CA MET A 33 -4.86 -2.09 26.59
C MET A 33 -6.34 -1.72 26.65
N ASP A 34 -7.10 -2.42 27.50
CA ASP A 34 -8.52 -2.13 27.70
C ASP A 34 -8.78 -1.00 28.71
N HIS A 35 -10.06 -0.66 28.89
CA HIS A 35 -10.53 0.40 29.80
C HIS A 35 -10.16 0.18 31.27
N GLN A 36 -9.79 -1.04 31.66
CA GLN A 36 -9.38 -1.38 33.03
C GLN A 36 -7.86 -1.28 33.18
N GLN A 37 -7.13 -1.70 32.16
CA GLN A 37 -5.67 -1.70 32.10
C GLN A 37 -5.08 -0.29 31.90
N GLY A 38 -5.83 0.67 31.34
CA GLY A 38 -5.41 2.06 31.18
C GLY A 38 -5.31 2.88 32.47
N TRP A 39 -5.86 2.38 33.58
CA TRP A 39 -5.98 3.11 34.85
C TRP A 39 -4.63 3.64 35.39
N PRO A 40 -3.53 2.86 35.41
CA PRO A 40 -2.26 3.35 35.95
C PRO A 40 -1.73 4.59 35.23
N GLU A 41 -1.91 4.69 33.91
CA GLU A 41 -1.48 5.84 33.12
C GLU A 41 -2.36 7.07 33.41
N MET A 42 -3.68 6.87 33.48
CA MET A 42 -4.61 7.95 33.80
C MET A 42 -4.40 8.48 35.22
N ALA A 43 -4.26 7.61 36.23
CA ALA A 43 -4.01 8.00 37.61
C ALA A 43 -2.71 8.81 37.76
N ALA A 44 -1.68 8.47 36.98
CA ALA A 44 -0.42 9.22 36.95
C ALA A 44 -0.58 10.63 36.35
N MET A 45 -1.49 10.81 35.38
CA MET A 45 -1.77 12.10 34.75
C MET A 45 -2.70 12.99 35.60
N PHE A 46 -3.53 12.40 36.46
CA PHE A 46 -4.52 13.11 37.28
C PHE A 46 -4.37 12.79 38.78
N PRO A 47 -3.41 13.42 39.48
CA PRO A 47 -3.20 13.17 40.91
C PRO A 47 -4.47 13.46 41.73
N GLY A 48 -4.91 12.47 42.52
CA GLY A 48 -6.09 12.55 43.38
C GLY A 48 -7.40 12.09 42.75
N LEU A 49 -7.43 11.79 41.45
CA LEU A 49 -8.53 11.10 40.81
C LEU A 49 -8.61 9.67 41.34
N ARG A 50 -9.81 9.18 41.66
CA ARG A 50 -10.06 7.77 41.94
C ARG A 50 -10.81 7.15 40.77
N LYS A 51 -10.68 5.84 40.61
CA LYS A 51 -11.28 5.15 39.47
C LYS A 51 -12.81 5.23 39.50
N GLU A 52 -13.39 5.22 40.70
CA GLU A 52 -14.84 5.30 40.93
C GLU A 52 -15.42 6.71 40.64
N ASP A 53 -14.55 7.70 40.47
CA ASP A 53 -14.98 9.04 40.06
C ASP A 53 -15.25 9.10 38.54
N LEU A 54 -14.85 8.08 37.77
CA LEU A 54 -15.06 7.98 36.33
C LEU A 54 -16.40 7.29 36.00
N PRO A 55 -17.11 7.72 34.94
CA PRO A 55 -18.30 7.02 34.48
C PRO A 55 -17.99 5.54 34.18
N GLY A 56 -18.67 4.64 34.89
CA GLY A 56 -18.50 3.19 34.71
C GLY A 56 -17.19 2.63 35.26
N ASP A 57 -16.44 3.39 36.06
CA ASP A 57 -15.14 2.98 36.61
C ASP A 57 -14.13 2.64 35.49
N GLU A 58 -14.22 3.33 34.35
CA GLU A 58 -13.46 3.05 33.13
C GLU A 58 -12.45 4.16 32.81
N SER A 59 -11.21 3.76 32.52
CA SER A 59 -10.18 4.62 31.91
C SER A 59 -10.15 4.45 30.38
N TRP A 60 -9.20 5.08 29.69
CA TRP A 60 -9.04 4.90 28.25
C TRP A 60 -8.55 3.49 27.89
N ALA A 61 -8.99 3.00 26.73
CA ALA A 61 -8.34 1.93 26.01
C ALA A 61 -7.35 2.53 24.99
N ALA A 62 -6.24 1.84 24.73
CA ALA A 62 -5.26 2.25 23.73
C ALA A 62 -4.39 1.06 23.29
N GLU A 63 -3.69 1.27 22.19
CA GLU A 63 -2.74 0.30 21.66
C GLU A 63 -1.32 0.85 21.68
N ARG A 64 -0.35 -0.02 21.96
CA ARG A 64 1.07 0.25 21.70
C ARG A 64 1.50 -0.53 20.48
N LEU A 65 1.98 0.17 19.45
CA LEU A 65 2.35 -0.41 18.17
C LEU A 65 3.87 -0.43 18.02
N GLN A 66 4.41 -1.61 17.75
CA GLN A 66 5.78 -1.82 17.25
C GLN A 66 5.67 -2.27 15.80
N ILE A 67 5.85 -1.32 14.89
CA ILE A 67 5.60 -1.48 13.46
C ILE A 67 6.66 -0.74 12.64
N THR A 68 6.73 -1.02 11.34
CA THR A 68 7.47 -0.17 10.39
C THR A 68 6.49 0.74 9.66
N THR A 69 6.99 1.74 8.93
CA THR A 69 6.14 2.56 8.05
C THR A 69 5.56 1.80 6.85
N HIS A 70 5.93 0.52 6.71
CA HIS A 70 5.55 -0.42 5.64
C HIS A 70 4.54 -1.48 6.11
N SER A 71 4.04 -1.33 7.36
CA SER A 71 3.05 -2.24 7.94
C SER A 71 1.63 -1.90 7.46
N GLY A 72 0.82 -2.93 7.17
CA GLY A 72 -0.54 -2.76 6.65
C GLY A 72 -0.59 -2.07 5.29
N THR A 73 -1.75 -1.52 4.92
CA THR A 73 -1.85 -0.67 3.73
C THR A 73 -1.07 0.62 3.94
N HIS A 74 -0.11 0.87 3.08
CA HIS A 74 0.81 2.00 3.17
C HIS A 74 1.13 2.52 1.77
N MET A 75 1.82 3.66 1.70
CA MET A 75 2.41 4.19 0.49
C MET A 75 3.89 4.43 0.71
N ASP A 76 4.70 3.92 -0.20
CA ASP A 76 6.12 4.21 -0.32
C ASP A 76 6.36 5.52 -1.06
N ALA A 77 7.35 6.27 -0.60
CA ALA A 77 7.87 7.45 -1.28
C ALA A 77 9.18 7.12 -2.01
N PRO A 78 9.63 7.94 -2.97
CA PRO A 78 10.87 7.69 -3.71
C PRO A 78 12.11 7.38 -2.86
N TRP A 79 12.21 7.98 -1.66
CA TRP A 79 13.28 7.69 -0.70
C TRP A 79 13.38 6.20 -0.32
N HIS A 80 12.28 5.44 -0.41
CA HIS A 80 12.28 4.01 -0.18
C HIS A 80 13.12 3.24 -1.22
N TYR A 81 13.03 3.64 -2.49
CA TYR A 81 13.58 2.87 -3.60
C TYR A 81 15.07 3.16 -3.83
N ALA A 82 15.48 4.42 -3.61
CA ALA A 82 16.84 4.90 -3.80
C ALA A 82 17.08 6.27 -3.16
N SER A 83 18.35 6.64 -3.03
CA SER A 83 18.74 7.97 -2.54
C SER A 83 18.53 9.10 -3.56
N THR A 84 18.36 8.76 -4.84
CA THR A 84 18.08 9.71 -5.93
C THR A 84 16.94 9.25 -6.83
N THR A 85 16.25 10.23 -7.42
CA THR A 85 15.11 10.10 -8.33
C THR A 85 15.23 11.10 -9.49
N ASP A 86 14.35 11.04 -10.49
CA ASP A 86 14.20 12.04 -11.56
C ASP A 86 15.52 12.43 -12.24
N GLY A 87 16.34 11.43 -12.57
CA GLY A 87 17.63 11.65 -13.24
C GLY A 87 18.73 12.18 -12.32
N GLY A 88 18.65 11.94 -11.00
CA GLY A 88 19.74 12.21 -10.05
C GLY A 88 19.44 13.25 -8.97
N LYS A 89 18.21 13.77 -8.91
CA LYS A 89 17.76 14.64 -7.81
C LYS A 89 17.68 13.83 -6.51
N PRO A 90 17.85 14.45 -5.33
CA PRO A 90 17.59 13.76 -4.06
C PRO A 90 16.18 13.19 -4.03
N ALA A 91 16.06 11.93 -3.64
CA ALA A 91 14.75 11.33 -3.36
C ALA A 91 14.15 11.93 -2.09
N PHE A 92 12.83 12.06 -2.05
CA PHE A 92 12.09 12.73 -0.99
C PHE A 92 11.26 11.74 -0.16
N GLY A 93 11.02 12.10 1.09
CA GLY A 93 10.26 11.29 2.04
C GLY A 93 8.75 11.42 1.85
N ILE A 94 7.99 10.56 2.53
CA ILE A 94 6.52 10.54 2.46
C ILE A 94 5.89 11.88 2.88
N ASP A 95 6.56 12.63 3.76
CA ASP A 95 6.09 13.93 4.25
C ASP A 95 6.16 15.06 3.21
N GLU A 96 6.76 14.78 2.06
CA GLU A 96 6.96 15.68 0.93
C GLU A 96 6.17 15.26 -0.33
N VAL A 97 5.39 14.16 -0.28
CA VAL A 97 4.54 13.74 -1.40
C VAL A 97 3.50 14.82 -1.72
N PRO A 98 3.35 15.23 -2.99
CA PRO A 98 2.30 16.18 -3.40
C PRO A 98 0.90 15.63 -3.13
N LEU A 99 0.07 16.40 -2.42
CA LEU A 99 -1.28 15.97 -2.06
C LEU A 99 -2.19 15.82 -3.28
N GLU A 100 -1.88 16.51 -4.38
CA GLU A 100 -2.55 16.40 -5.67
C GLU A 100 -2.44 14.99 -6.26
N TRP A 101 -1.48 14.17 -5.81
CA TRP A 101 -1.37 12.77 -6.24
C TRP A 101 -2.38 11.85 -5.54
N CYS A 102 -2.89 12.26 -4.37
CA CYS A 102 -3.53 11.37 -3.40
C CYS A 102 -5.06 11.34 -3.46
N LEU A 103 -5.67 12.10 -4.37
CA LEU A 103 -7.12 12.08 -4.63
C LEU A 103 -7.38 12.26 -6.13
N GLN A 104 -7.47 11.15 -6.85
CA GLN A 104 -7.52 11.14 -8.31
C GLN A 104 -8.41 10.02 -8.86
N PRO A 105 -8.77 10.03 -10.16
CA PRO A 105 -9.44 8.91 -10.80
C PRO A 105 -8.65 7.60 -10.64
N GLY A 106 -9.37 6.53 -10.33
CA GLY A 106 -8.80 5.19 -10.21
C GLY A 106 -8.99 4.37 -11.48
N VAL A 107 -7.94 3.63 -11.83
CA VAL A 107 -7.94 2.65 -12.92
C VAL A 107 -7.48 1.31 -12.34
N LYS A 108 -8.30 0.26 -12.47
CA LYS A 108 -7.96 -1.09 -12.04
C LYS A 108 -7.50 -1.93 -13.23
N LEU A 109 -6.28 -2.47 -13.14
CA LEU A 109 -5.76 -3.50 -14.04
C LEU A 109 -5.95 -4.88 -13.41
N ASP A 110 -6.63 -5.81 -14.09
CA ASP A 110 -6.97 -7.13 -13.55
C ASP A 110 -5.97 -8.22 -14.01
N MET A 111 -4.98 -8.48 -13.17
CA MET A 111 -3.87 -9.40 -13.46
C MET A 111 -4.04 -10.77 -12.76
N ARG A 112 -5.21 -11.05 -12.18
CA ARG A 112 -5.49 -12.30 -11.43
C ARG A 112 -5.33 -13.58 -12.23
N HIS A 113 -5.44 -13.49 -13.55
CA HIS A 113 -5.34 -14.63 -14.47
C HIS A 113 -3.90 -15.11 -14.68
N LEU A 114 -2.90 -14.31 -14.29
CA LEU A 114 -1.49 -14.61 -14.42
C LEU A 114 -0.98 -15.45 -13.22
N PRO A 115 0.05 -16.31 -13.43
CA PRO A 115 0.59 -17.15 -12.38
C PRO A 115 1.41 -16.36 -11.36
N ASP A 116 1.66 -16.98 -10.21
CA ASP A 116 2.42 -16.33 -9.14
C ASP A 116 3.85 -16.10 -9.59
N GLY A 117 4.40 -14.96 -9.18
CA GLY A 117 5.76 -14.61 -9.55
C GLY A 117 5.91 -14.17 -10.99
N HIS A 118 4.84 -14.16 -11.81
CA HIS A 118 4.89 -13.54 -13.14
C HIS A 118 5.31 -12.08 -13.01
N VAL A 119 6.19 -11.63 -13.91
CA VAL A 119 6.63 -10.24 -13.97
C VAL A 119 5.91 -9.59 -15.12
N VAL A 120 4.94 -8.73 -14.81
CA VAL A 120 4.09 -8.04 -15.79
C VAL A 120 4.95 -7.08 -16.61
N SER A 121 4.80 -7.17 -17.92
CA SER A 121 5.47 -6.35 -18.94
C SER A 121 4.68 -5.09 -19.30
N ALA A 122 5.35 -4.15 -19.97
CA ALA A 122 4.68 -2.96 -20.54
C ALA A 122 3.60 -3.35 -21.56
N ALA A 123 3.86 -4.39 -22.36
CA ALA A 123 2.91 -4.89 -23.36
C ALA A 123 1.64 -5.48 -22.72
N GLU A 124 1.77 -6.16 -21.57
CA GLU A 124 0.62 -6.68 -20.83
C GLU A 124 -0.22 -5.56 -20.19
N VAL A 125 0.43 -4.51 -19.68
CA VAL A 125 -0.26 -3.29 -19.22
C VAL A 125 -1.05 -2.65 -20.36
N GLU A 126 -0.42 -2.47 -21.52
CA GLU A 126 -1.07 -1.92 -22.72
C GLU A 126 -2.25 -2.79 -23.17
N ALA A 127 -2.08 -4.11 -23.20
CA ALA A 127 -3.14 -5.04 -23.56
C ALA A 127 -4.33 -4.98 -22.59
N GLU A 128 -4.08 -4.87 -21.28
CA GLU A 128 -5.12 -4.75 -20.27
C GLU A 128 -5.87 -3.40 -20.39
N LEU A 129 -5.15 -2.30 -20.59
CA LEU A 129 -5.74 -0.98 -20.84
C LEU A 129 -6.64 -1.00 -22.09
N ALA A 130 -6.19 -1.64 -23.17
CA ALA A 130 -6.98 -1.83 -24.38
C ALA A 130 -8.23 -2.68 -24.13
N ARG A 131 -8.10 -3.77 -23.35
CA ARG A 131 -9.23 -4.66 -23.00
C ARG A 131 -10.31 -3.94 -22.21
N ILE A 132 -9.92 -3.08 -21.27
CA ILE A 132 -10.88 -2.29 -20.47
C ILE A 132 -11.38 -1.05 -21.21
N GLY A 133 -10.71 -0.65 -22.30
CA GLY A 133 -11.08 0.53 -23.09
C GLY A 133 -10.74 1.85 -22.39
N HIS A 134 -9.59 1.91 -21.70
CA HIS A 134 -9.13 3.10 -20.98
C HIS A 134 -7.81 3.64 -21.56
N GLU A 135 -7.77 4.94 -21.80
CA GLU A 135 -6.54 5.68 -22.10
C GLU A 135 -6.09 6.42 -20.83
N LEU A 136 -4.89 6.09 -20.33
CA LEU A 136 -4.36 6.69 -19.11
C LEU A 136 -4.31 8.22 -19.22
N GLN A 137 -4.82 8.88 -18.18
CA GLN A 137 -4.70 10.31 -18.00
C GLN A 137 -3.60 10.62 -16.96
N PRO A 138 -2.93 11.78 -17.07
CA PRO A 138 -2.03 12.22 -16.02
C PRO A 138 -2.71 12.20 -14.65
N LEU A 139 -2.00 11.69 -13.66
CA LEU A 139 -2.45 11.50 -12.28
C LEU A 139 -3.50 10.41 -12.03
N ASP A 140 -3.89 9.63 -13.04
CA ASP A 140 -4.64 8.38 -12.77
C ASP A 140 -3.91 7.55 -11.70
N ILE A 141 -4.65 7.05 -10.71
CA ILE A 141 -4.15 6.10 -9.71
C ILE A 141 -4.39 4.69 -10.25
N VAL A 142 -3.30 3.97 -10.53
CA VAL A 142 -3.38 2.64 -11.13
C VAL A 142 -3.30 1.57 -10.04
N LEU A 143 -4.37 0.78 -9.91
CA LEU A 143 -4.49 -0.31 -8.95
C LEU A 143 -4.37 -1.66 -9.67
N VAL A 144 -3.33 -2.43 -9.37
CA VAL A 144 -3.09 -3.75 -9.92
C VAL A 144 -3.76 -4.78 -9.02
N ASN A 145 -4.83 -5.38 -9.53
CA ASN A 145 -5.54 -6.46 -8.85
C ASN A 145 -4.88 -7.79 -9.18
N THR A 146 -4.15 -8.34 -8.23
CA THR A 146 -3.59 -9.69 -8.29
C THR A 146 -4.50 -10.65 -7.53
N ARG A 147 -4.09 -11.91 -7.39
CA ARG A 147 -4.83 -12.86 -6.53
C ARG A 147 -4.39 -12.84 -5.08
N ALA A 148 -3.35 -12.09 -4.74
CA ALA A 148 -2.81 -12.00 -3.38
C ALA A 148 -3.86 -11.48 -2.39
N GLY A 149 -4.71 -10.52 -2.79
CA GLY A 149 -5.75 -9.96 -1.94
C GLY A 149 -6.75 -10.99 -1.42
N SER A 150 -6.96 -12.10 -2.14
CA SER A 150 -7.82 -13.21 -1.69
C SER A 150 -7.20 -14.06 -0.57
N LEU A 151 -5.88 -13.96 -0.38
CA LEU A 151 -5.09 -14.69 0.61
C LEU A 151 -4.56 -13.80 1.73
N PHE A 152 -4.89 -12.50 1.76
CA PHE A 152 -4.41 -11.62 2.81
C PHE A 152 -4.72 -12.19 4.21
N GLY A 153 -3.70 -12.25 5.07
CA GLY A 153 -3.80 -12.81 6.42
C GLY A 153 -3.93 -14.34 6.47
N GLN A 154 -3.70 -15.05 5.36
CA GLN A 154 -3.68 -16.51 5.28
C GLN A 154 -2.31 -17.04 4.85
N PRO A 155 -1.98 -18.31 5.18
CA PRO A 155 -0.78 -18.96 4.66
C PRO A 155 -0.69 -18.84 3.14
N GLY A 156 0.49 -18.48 2.63
CA GLY A 156 0.74 -18.32 1.19
C GLY A 156 0.58 -16.90 0.65
N TYR A 157 0.06 -15.94 1.44
CA TYR A 157 -0.07 -14.54 1.02
C TYR A 157 1.24 -13.96 0.42
N LEU A 158 2.36 -14.15 1.11
CA LEU A 158 3.67 -13.62 0.72
C LEU A 158 4.24 -14.24 -0.57
N GLU A 159 3.64 -15.32 -1.07
CA GLU A 159 4.05 -16.01 -2.30
C GLU A 159 3.02 -15.82 -3.43
N ALA A 160 1.94 -15.10 -3.15
CA ALA A 160 0.82 -14.92 -4.06
C ALA A 160 0.91 -13.60 -4.84
N GLY A 161 0.40 -13.61 -6.06
CA GLY A 161 0.31 -12.46 -6.94
C GLY A 161 1.42 -12.38 -7.98
N VAL A 162 1.19 -11.49 -8.94
CA VAL A 162 2.19 -11.07 -9.91
C VAL A 162 3.02 -9.92 -9.34
N GLY A 163 4.18 -9.68 -9.93
CA GLY A 163 4.94 -8.45 -9.75
C GLY A 163 4.87 -7.57 -10.99
N MET A 164 5.03 -6.28 -10.80
CA MET A 164 5.14 -5.32 -11.89
C MET A 164 6.62 -5.09 -12.20
N GLY A 165 7.04 -5.42 -13.43
CA GLY A 165 8.42 -5.24 -13.86
C GLY A 165 8.81 -3.77 -14.01
N ARG A 166 10.10 -3.53 -14.23
CA ARG A 166 10.61 -2.18 -14.49
C ARG A 166 9.92 -1.52 -15.68
N GLU A 167 9.77 -2.25 -16.78
CA GLU A 167 9.16 -1.71 -18.01
C GLU A 167 7.68 -1.38 -17.82
N ALA A 168 6.92 -2.23 -17.12
CA ALA A 168 5.51 -1.97 -16.83
C ALA A 168 5.35 -0.74 -15.93
N THR A 169 6.23 -0.61 -14.93
CA THR A 169 6.23 0.55 -14.05
C THR A 169 6.54 1.82 -14.83
N LEU A 170 7.63 1.86 -15.60
CA LEU A 170 7.99 3.03 -16.42
C LEU A 170 6.92 3.38 -17.45
N TYR A 171 6.28 2.38 -18.07
CA TYR A 171 5.18 2.61 -19.02
C TYR A 171 4.06 3.46 -18.41
N LEU A 172 3.68 3.18 -17.15
CA LEU A 172 2.68 3.96 -16.40
C LEU A 172 3.21 5.36 -16.08
N LEU A 173 4.43 5.45 -15.52
CA LEU A 173 5.00 6.71 -15.05
C LEU A 173 5.26 7.72 -16.16
N GLU A 174 5.72 7.26 -17.33
CA GLU A 174 5.92 8.07 -18.53
C GLU A 174 4.60 8.67 -19.07
N ARG A 175 3.46 8.05 -18.76
CA ARG A 175 2.12 8.52 -19.12
C ARG A 175 1.48 9.42 -18.05
N GLY A 176 2.25 9.82 -17.04
CA GLY A 176 1.81 10.79 -16.05
C GLY A 176 1.16 10.18 -14.81
N VAL A 177 1.11 8.85 -14.68
CA VAL A 177 0.75 8.19 -13.41
C VAL A 177 1.80 8.55 -12.36
N ARG A 178 1.34 8.89 -11.15
CA ARG A 178 2.22 9.24 -10.02
C ARG A 178 1.99 8.40 -8.78
N VAL A 179 0.87 7.70 -8.71
CA VAL A 179 0.59 6.75 -7.64
C VAL A 179 0.10 5.45 -8.26
N VAL A 180 0.71 4.35 -7.85
CA VAL A 180 0.28 2.99 -8.19
C VAL A 180 -0.10 2.23 -6.92
N GLY A 181 -0.75 1.09 -7.06
CA GLY A 181 -1.05 0.22 -5.92
C GLY A 181 -1.21 -1.24 -6.30
N THR A 182 -0.89 -2.15 -5.37
CA THR A 182 -1.11 -3.59 -5.50
C THR A 182 -1.76 -4.17 -4.25
N ASP A 183 -2.50 -5.27 -4.38
CA ASP A 183 -2.98 -6.08 -3.26
C ASP A 183 -1.94 -7.12 -2.75
N ALA A 184 -0.86 -7.31 -3.51
CA ALA A 184 0.27 -8.15 -3.12
C ALA A 184 1.10 -7.53 -1.97
N TRP A 185 1.93 -8.37 -1.35
CA TRP A 185 2.84 -7.94 -0.29
C TRP A 185 3.88 -6.92 -0.78
N SER A 186 4.23 -7.00 -2.07
CA SER A 186 5.14 -6.07 -2.72
C SER A 186 4.69 -5.76 -4.15
N TRP A 187 5.03 -4.59 -4.68
CA TRP A 187 4.85 -4.24 -6.10
C TRP A 187 5.66 -5.12 -7.04
N ASP A 188 6.84 -5.55 -6.61
CA ASP A 188 7.66 -6.51 -7.32
C ASP A 188 7.18 -7.95 -7.10
N ALA A 189 7.67 -8.87 -7.96
CA ALA A 189 7.28 -10.27 -7.86
C ALA A 189 7.69 -10.85 -6.50
N PRO A 190 6.89 -11.76 -5.90
CA PRO A 190 7.19 -12.33 -4.60
C PRO A 190 8.64 -12.84 -4.52
N PHE A 191 9.34 -12.48 -3.43
CA PHE A 191 10.79 -12.68 -3.32
C PHE A 191 11.26 -14.11 -3.51
N LYS A 192 10.40 -15.11 -3.23
CA LYS A 192 10.68 -16.51 -3.54
C LYS A 192 11.08 -16.70 -5.01
N TYR A 193 10.27 -16.21 -5.95
CA TYR A 193 10.51 -16.35 -7.38
C TYR A 193 11.70 -15.51 -7.85
N THR A 194 11.79 -14.27 -7.37
CA THR A 194 12.92 -13.38 -7.72
C THR A 194 14.25 -13.95 -7.24
N ARG A 195 14.29 -14.54 -6.04
CA ARG A 195 15.48 -15.23 -5.50
C ARG A 195 15.85 -16.46 -6.34
N GLU A 196 14.88 -17.28 -6.73
CA GLU A 196 15.12 -18.44 -7.62
C GLU A 196 15.72 -18.01 -8.96
N ARG A 197 15.16 -16.96 -9.58
CA ARG A 197 15.69 -16.38 -10.82
C ARG A 197 17.11 -15.84 -10.65
N PHE A 198 17.36 -15.09 -9.58
CA PHE A 198 18.68 -14.53 -9.27
C PHE A 198 19.73 -15.63 -9.08
N ILE A 199 19.40 -16.70 -8.33
CA ILE A 199 20.31 -17.84 -8.15
C ILE A 199 20.64 -18.51 -9.48
N ALA A 200 19.66 -18.62 -10.39
CA ALA A 200 19.85 -19.25 -11.68
C ALA A 200 20.64 -18.39 -12.69
N SER A 201 20.40 -17.07 -12.72
CA SER A 201 20.97 -16.17 -13.73
C SER A 201 22.21 -15.41 -13.25
N GLY A 202 22.35 -15.18 -11.94
CA GLY A 202 23.32 -14.23 -11.36
C GLY A 202 22.98 -12.75 -11.60
N ASP A 203 21.84 -12.44 -12.23
CA ASP A 203 21.47 -11.09 -12.59
C ASP A 203 20.79 -10.36 -11.43
N ALA A 204 21.52 -9.48 -10.76
CA ALA A 204 21.01 -8.70 -9.64
C ALA A 204 20.07 -7.55 -10.08
N SER A 205 19.98 -7.24 -11.37
CA SER A 205 19.14 -6.13 -11.87
C SER A 205 17.64 -6.37 -11.69
N ILE A 206 17.22 -7.65 -11.62
CA ILE A 206 15.83 -8.07 -11.40
C ILE A 206 15.37 -7.88 -9.95
N ILE A 207 16.28 -7.59 -9.01
CA ILE A 207 15.92 -7.41 -7.60
C ILE A 207 15.34 -6.00 -7.42
N TRP A 208 14.04 -5.95 -7.14
CA TRP A 208 13.30 -4.68 -6.96
C TRP A 208 13.29 -3.83 -8.23
N GLU A 209 13.16 -4.47 -9.39
CA GLU A 209 13.21 -3.79 -10.67
C GLU A 209 12.02 -2.83 -10.86
N GLY A 210 10.84 -3.19 -10.33
CA GLY A 210 9.64 -2.35 -10.32
C GLY A 210 9.82 -1.14 -9.41
N HIS A 211 10.15 -1.38 -8.13
CA HIS A 211 10.45 -0.31 -7.16
C HIS A 211 11.52 0.66 -7.70
N LYS A 212 12.64 0.13 -8.21
CA LYS A 212 13.78 0.94 -8.68
C LYS A 212 13.51 1.72 -9.96
N ALA A 213 12.38 1.51 -10.65
CA ALA A 213 11.90 2.47 -11.65
C ALA A 213 11.76 3.88 -11.07
N GLY A 214 11.52 3.99 -9.76
CA GLY A 214 11.46 5.24 -9.01
C GLY A 214 12.77 6.04 -8.97
N ARG A 215 13.88 5.46 -9.44
CA ARG A 215 15.14 6.20 -9.64
C ARG A 215 15.09 7.14 -10.84
N ASP A 216 14.27 6.80 -11.83
CA ASP A 216 14.18 7.52 -13.10
C ASP A 216 13.02 8.50 -13.09
N ILE A 217 11.88 8.10 -12.51
CA ILE A 217 10.68 8.94 -12.35
C ILE A 217 10.10 8.73 -10.95
N GLY A 218 10.04 9.79 -10.14
CA GLY A 218 9.50 9.72 -8.78
C GLY A 218 7.99 9.43 -8.75
N TYR A 219 7.59 8.49 -7.90
CA TYR A 219 6.18 8.08 -7.74
C TYR A 219 5.91 7.53 -6.33
N GLY A 220 4.64 7.48 -5.96
CA GLY A 220 4.14 6.78 -4.78
C GLY A 220 3.66 5.38 -5.11
N GLN A 221 3.94 4.40 -4.24
CA GLN A 221 3.55 3.00 -4.46
C GLN A 221 2.78 2.49 -3.25
N MET A 222 1.54 2.06 -3.45
CA MET A 222 0.75 1.44 -2.40
C MET A 222 0.87 -0.08 -2.43
N GLU A 223 0.97 -0.70 -1.27
CA GLU A 223 1.02 -2.14 -1.14
C GLU A 223 -0.02 -2.64 -0.14
N LYS A 224 -0.33 -3.95 -0.20
CA LYS A 224 -1.31 -4.60 0.66
C LYS A 224 -2.68 -3.92 0.61
N LEU A 225 -3.14 -3.58 -0.58
CA LEU A 225 -4.53 -3.17 -0.79
C LEU A 225 -5.48 -4.37 -0.66
N ALA A 226 -6.76 -4.08 -0.46
CA ALA A 226 -7.83 -5.07 -0.34
C ALA A 226 -9.00 -4.73 -1.26
N ASN A 227 -9.90 -5.70 -1.47
CA ASN A 227 -11.17 -5.53 -2.17
C ASN A 227 -11.06 -5.03 -3.63
N LEU A 228 -9.90 -5.15 -4.28
CA LEU A 228 -9.72 -4.69 -5.66
C LEU A 228 -10.59 -5.46 -6.66
N GLU A 229 -10.99 -6.69 -6.34
CA GLU A 229 -11.93 -7.50 -7.12
C GLU A 229 -13.36 -6.93 -7.18
N LYS A 230 -13.71 -6.06 -6.24
CA LYS A 230 -15.02 -5.39 -6.17
C LYS A 230 -15.07 -4.08 -6.95
N LEU A 231 -13.94 -3.62 -7.47
CA LEU A 231 -13.85 -2.42 -8.29
C LEU A 231 -14.19 -2.71 -9.76
N PRO A 232 -14.94 -1.84 -10.44
CA PRO A 232 -14.97 -1.82 -11.90
C PRO A 232 -13.57 -1.43 -12.45
N PRO A 233 -13.32 -1.54 -13.77
CA PRO A 233 -12.05 -1.11 -14.35
C PRO A 233 -11.73 0.38 -14.15
N PHE A 234 -12.74 1.25 -14.16
CA PHE A 234 -12.61 2.69 -13.90
C PHE A 234 -13.98 3.28 -13.50
N GLY A 235 -14.06 4.60 -13.27
CA GLY A 235 -15.30 5.30 -12.89
C GLY A 235 -15.46 5.49 -11.38
N PHE A 236 -14.35 5.53 -10.66
CA PHE A 236 -14.28 5.84 -9.23
C PHE A 236 -13.09 6.75 -8.96
N LEU A 237 -13.14 7.51 -7.86
CA LEU A 237 -11.96 8.20 -7.33
C LEU A 237 -11.27 7.31 -6.30
N VAL A 238 -9.95 7.43 -6.17
CA VAL A 238 -9.18 6.83 -5.09
C VAL A 238 -8.69 7.96 -4.17
N SER A 239 -8.95 7.82 -2.88
CA SER A 239 -8.33 8.64 -1.83
C SER A 239 -7.26 7.80 -1.12
N CYS A 240 -6.02 8.27 -1.11
CA CYS A 240 -4.88 7.53 -0.56
C CYS A 240 -3.85 8.45 0.11
N PHE A 241 -4.30 9.44 0.88
CA PHE A 241 -3.41 10.34 1.60
C PHE A 241 -2.58 9.57 2.65
N PRO A 242 -1.24 9.61 2.58
CA PRO A 242 -0.40 8.94 3.56
C PRO A 242 -0.27 9.74 4.85
N TYR A 243 -0.10 9.03 5.97
CA TYR A 243 0.24 9.66 7.24
C TYR A 243 1.61 10.35 7.14
N LYS A 244 1.66 11.61 7.60
CA LYS A 244 2.83 12.48 7.44
C LYS A 244 3.90 12.17 8.48
N ILE A 245 4.86 11.31 8.14
CA ILE A 245 5.99 10.95 9.00
C ILE A 245 7.26 11.62 8.48
N ARG A 246 7.88 12.47 9.30
CA ARG A 246 9.02 13.31 8.91
C ARG A 246 10.19 12.47 8.38
N ARG A 247 10.65 12.72 7.15
CA ARG A 247 11.78 12.04 6.48
C ARG A 247 11.63 10.52 6.39
N ALA A 248 10.40 10.00 6.41
CA ALA A 248 10.16 8.57 6.35
C ALA A 248 10.12 8.08 4.90
N SER A 249 10.47 6.81 4.69
CA SER A 249 10.39 6.14 3.38
C SER A 249 8.97 5.78 2.98
N ALA A 250 8.03 5.69 3.92
CA ALA A 250 6.64 5.37 3.68
C ALA A 250 5.73 5.96 4.75
N GLY A 251 4.43 5.90 4.53
CA GLY A 251 3.41 6.26 5.51
C GLY A 251 2.15 5.43 5.34
N PHE A 252 1.47 5.15 6.45
CA PHE A 252 0.21 4.40 6.47
C PHE A 252 -0.86 5.12 5.66
N VAL A 253 -1.70 4.37 4.96
CA VAL A 253 -2.76 4.91 4.11
C VAL A 253 -4.07 4.22 4.45
N ARG A 254 -5.15 5.00 4.61
CA ARG A 254 -6.51 4.49 4.47
C ARG A 254 -6.97 4.74 3.04
N ALA A 255 -6.72 3.75 2.18
CA ALA A 255 -7.11 3.79 0.78
C ALA A 255 -8.61 3.53 0.65
N VAL A 256 -9.33 4.42 -0.04
CA VAL A 256 -10.78 4.33 -0.23
C VAL A 256 -11.13 4.64 -1.68
N ALA A 257 -11.92 3.76 -2.30
CA ALA A 257 -12.60 4.07 -3.55
C ALA A 257 -13.94 4.78 -3.30
N ILE A 258 -14.17 5.87 -4.02
CA ILE A 258 -15.35 6.73 -3.89
C ILE A 258 -16.12 6.69 -5.21
N PHE A 259 -17.37 6.25 -5.15
CA PHE A 259 -18.28 6.23 -6.30
C PHE A 259 -19.20 7.44 -6.23
N THR A 260 -19.29 8.16 -7.34
CA THR A 260 -20.13 9.35 -7.52
C THR A 260 -21.43 9.04 -8.24
#